data_AF-A0A7Y0K6M9-F1
#
_entry.id   AF-A0A7Y0K6M9-F1
#
_cell.length_a   1.000
_cell.length_b   1.000
_cell.length_c   1.000
_cell.angle_alpha   90.00
_cell.angle_beta   90.00
_cell.angle_gamma   90.00
#
_symmetry.space_group_name_H-M   'P 1'
#
loop_
_entity.id
_entity.type
_entity.pdbx_description
1 polymer ?
#
loop_
_entity_poly.entity_id
_entity_poly.type
_entity_poly.pdbx_seq_one_letter_code
_entity_poly.pdbx_strand_id
1 'polypeptide(L)'
;MYAYSPSNEYMPSVLRTFALSLGIAFIGTMIGNFVPTYLFLPLSILEVILLLIAIFARKGKSLSYGFLFTFTFISGITTFPIVSYYVSAVGGNVVINALGTTTIVFAGVAIYATKTKRNFSFLRGMLLASLIALITIGIFNIFWPLGSNGMLAYSFIGVLVFSGYVLYDFNRMKHYGVTADQVPLMALNLYLDFLNLFISILRIFGILSEKD
;
A
#
# COMPACT_ATOMS: atom_id res chain seq x y z
N MET A 1 28.88 -9.85 -26.51
CA MET A 1 27.56 -9.20 -26.36
C MET A 1 27.58 -8.52 -24.99
N TYR A 2 27.78 -7.20 -24.94
CA TYR A 2 27.84 -6.47 -23.67
C TYR A 2 26.47 -6.55 -23.01
N ALA A 3 26.40 -7.15 -21.82
CA ALA A 3 25.20 -7.11 -21.00
C ALA A 3 24.91 -5.65 -20.67
N TYR A 4 23.87 -5.08 -21.27
CA TYR A 4 23.28 -3.83 -20.82
C TYR A 4 22.82 -4.05 -19.38
N SER A 5 23.63 -3.63 -18.41
CA SER A 5 23.18 -3.48 -17.04
C SER A 5 22.30 -2.24 -17.03
N PRO A 6 20.97 -2.36 -16.93
CA PRO A 6 20.12 -1.17 -16.88
C PRO A 6 20.61 -0.34 -15.69
N SER A 7 21.01 0.91 -15.95
CA SER A 7 21.54 1.78 -14.93
C SER A 7 20.46 1.94 -13.85
N ASN A 8 20.84 1.76 -12.59
CA ASN A 8 19.94 1.98 -11.45
C ASN A 8 19.73 3.48 -11.18
N GLU A 9 19.85 4.29 -12.22
CA GLU A 9 19.94 5.75 -12.23
C GLU A 9 18.64 6.38 -11.76
N TYR A 10 17.50 5.76 -12.09
CA TYR A 10 16.18 6.30 -11.78
C TYR A 10 15.58 5.77 -10.48
N MET A 11 16.19 4.77 -9.81
CA MET A 11 15.66 4.27 -8.53
C MET A 11 15.61 5.35 -7.43
N PRO A 12 16.63 6.22 -7.25
CA PRO A 12 16.51 7.36 -6.34
C PRO A 12 15.34 8.29 -6.69
N SER A 13 15.06 8.50 -7.98
CA SER A 13 13.92 9.29 -8.45
C SER A 13 12.58 8.64 -8.09
N VAL A 14 12.48 7.30 -8.19
CA VAL A 14 11.30 6.56 -7.70
C VAL A 14 11.10 6.79 -6.21
N LEU A 15 12.15 6.66 -5.40
CA LEU A 15 12.05 6.81 -3.93
C LEU A 15 11.65 8.23 -3.51
N ARG A 16 12.21 9.26 -4.17
CA ARG A 16 11.82 10.66 -3.94
C ARG A 16 10.36 10.88 -4.33
N THR A 17 9.95 10.37 -5.48
CA THR A 17 8.57 10.49 -5.98
C THR A 17 7.58 9.76 -5.06
N PHE A 18 7.95 8.58 -4.55
CA PHE A 18 7.19 7.85 -3.54
C PHE A 18 7.08 8.62 -2.23
N ALA A 19 8.18 9.20 -1.71
CA ALA A 19 8.15 10.00 -0.50
C ALA A 19 7.27 11.25 -0.64
N LEU A 20 7.35 11.94 -1.79
CA LEU A 20 6.45 13.06 -2.11
C LEU A 20 4.99 12.61 -2.17
N SER A 21 4.73 11.43 -2.74
CA SER A 21 3.39 10.84 -2.82
C SER A 21 2.80 10.58 -1.43
N LEU A 22 3.62 10.09 -0.47
CA LEU A 22 3.22 9.94 0.92
C LEU A 22 2.91 11.30 1.59
N GLY A 23 3.74 12.32 1.36
CA GLY A 23 3.49 13.67 1.86
C GLY A 23 2.19 14.28 1.32
N ILE A 24 1.92 14.10 0.02
CA ILE A 24 0.68 14.56 -0.62
C ILE A 24 -0.53 13.79 -0.08
N ALA A 25 -0.41 12.47 0.10
CA ALA A 25 -1.46 11.68 0.71
C ALA A 25 -1.74 12.11 2.15
N PHE A 26 -0.71 12.45 2.93
CA PHE A 26 -0.88 12.99 4.28
C PHE A 26 -1.68 14.30 4.27
N ILE A 27 -1.35 15.23 3.36
CA ILE A 27 -2.13 16.46 3.16
C ILE A 27 -3.58 16.13 2.80
N GLY A 28 -3.79 15.16 1.90
CA GLY A 28 -5.11 14.65 1.55
C GLY A 28 -5.89 14.14 2.76
N THR A 29 -5.26 13.33 3.63
CA THR A 29 -5.87 12.84 4.87
C THR A 29 -6.28 13.99 5.80
N MET A 30 -5.45 15.02 5.93
CA MET A 30 -5.80 16.20 6.75
C MET A 30 -7.00 16.95 6.16
N ILE A 31 -7.07 17.09 4.85
CA ILE A 31 -8.22 17.70 4.16
C ILE A 31 -9.48 16.84 4.29
N GLY A 32 -9.32 15.51 4.38
CA GLY A 32 -10.41 14.57 4.62
C GLY A 32 -11.22 14.89 5.87
N ASN A 33 -10.64 15.53 6.89
CA ASN A 33 -11.37 15.96 8.08
C ASN A 33 -12.51 16.96 7.78
N PHE A 34 -12.38 17.76 6.73
CA PHE A 34 -13.38 18.74 6.32
C PHE A 34 -14.44 18.18 5.37
N VAL A 35 -14.29 16.93 4.91
CA VAL A 35 -15.26 16.28 4.04
C VAL A 35 -16.42 15.75 4.87
N PRO A 36 -17.68 16.12 4.54
CA PRO A 36 -18.84 15.66 5.29
C PRO A 36 -18.96 14.14 5.33
N THR A 37 -19.30 13.59 6.50
CA THR A 37 -19.30 12.15 6.75
C THR A 37 -20.23 11.36 5.82
N TYR A 38 -21.33 11.97 5.38
CA TYR A 38 -22.29 11.33 4.45
C TYR A 38 -21.74 11.11 3.04
N LEU A 39 -20.62 11.75 2.67
CA LEU A 39 -19.93 11.50 1.39
C LEU A 39 -18.98 10.31 1.46
N PHE A 40 -18.68 9.81 2.66
CA PHE A 40 -17.76 8.69 2.82
C PHE A 40 -18.45 7.36 2.59
N LEU A 41 -17.77 6.50 1.82
CA LEU A 41 -18.18 5.12 1.63
C LEU A 41 -17.91 4.30 2.90
N PRO A 42 -18.68 3.20 3.11
CA PRO A 42 -18.35 2.20 4.12
C PRO A 42 -16.90 1.71 4.02
N LEU A 43 -16.26 1.46 5.18
CA LEU A 43 -14.85 1.08 5.27
C LEU A 43 -14.50 -0.15 4.43
N SER A 44 -15.37 -1.17 4.42
CA SER A 44 -15.18 -2.39 3.64
C SER A 44 -15.15 -2.14 2.13
N ILE A 45 -15.96 -1.20 1.62
CA ILE A 45 -15.98 -0.81 0.20
C ILE A 45 -14.69 -0.08 -0.15
N LEU A 46 -14.29 0.86 0.69
CA LEU A 46 -13.08 1.66 0.48
C LEU A 46 -11.82 0.78 0.43
N GLU A 47 -11.73 -0.22 1.30
CA GLU A 47 -10.63 -1.19 1.26
C GLU A 47 -10.60 -1.97 -0.05
N VAL A 48 -11.74 -2.47 -0.51
CA VAL A 48 -11.82 -3.19 -1.80
C VAL A 48 -11.40 -2.27 -2.95
N ILE A 49 -11.82 -0.99 -2.93
CA ILE A 49 -11.40 -0.01 -3.93
C ILE A 49 -9.88 0.16 -3.95
N LEU A 50 -9.24 0.30 -2.78
CA LEU A 50 -7.77 0.44 -2.69
C LEU A 50 -7.05 -0.79 -3.25
N LEU A 51 -7.56 -1.99 -2.97
CA LEU A 51 -7.00 -3.23 -3.51
C LEU A 51 -7.21 -3.36 -5.03
N LEU A 52 -8.38 -2.98 -5.54
CA LEU A 52 -8.66 -2.95 -6.98
C LEU A 52 -7.70 -1.98 -7.68
N ILE A 53 -7.48 -0.80 -7.11
CA ILE A 53 -6.52 0.17 -7.65
C ILE A 53 -5.10 -0.42 -7.63
N ALA A 54 -4.70 -1.13 -6.57
CA ALA A 54 -3.42 -1.85 -6.53
C ALA A 54 -3.27 -2.85 -7.68
N ILE A 55 -4.33 -3.59 -8.04
CA ILE A 55 -4.31 -4.46 -9.23
C ILE A 55 -4.15 -3.65 -10.52
N PHE A 56 -4.96 -2.60 -10.71
CA PHE A 56 -4.96 -1.82 -11.95
C PHE A 56 -3.62 -1.11 -12.18
N ALA A 57 -3.06 -0.48 -11.13
CA ALA A 57 -1.75 0.16 -11.18
C ALA A 57 -0.66 -0.84 -11.63
N ARG A 58 -0.68 -2.06 -11.10
CA ARG A 58 0.33 -3.09 -11.42
C ARG A 58 0.22 -3.66 -12.84
N LYS A 59 -0.90 -3.45 -13.54
CA LYS A 59 -1.09 -3.83 -14.95
C LYS A 59 -0.62 -2.76 -15.94
N GLY A 60 -0.37 -1.53 -15.48
CA GLY A 60 0.08 -0.43 -16.32
C GLY A 60 1.49 -0.59 -16.90
N LYS A 61 1.80 0.13 -17.98
CA LYS A 61 3.15 0.22 -18.57
C LYS A 61 3.88 1.50 -18.19
N SER A 62 3.18 2.63 -18.18
CA SER A 62 3.67 3.95 -17.76
C SER A 62 2.49 4.81 -17.29
N LEU A 63 2.78 5.91 -16.59
CA LEU A 63 1.79 6.77 -15.94
C LEU A 63 2.36 8.19 -15.79
N SER A 64 1.52 9.22 -15.80
CA SER A 64 1.98 10.62 -15.67
C SER A 64 2.14 11.03 -14.20
N TYR A 65 3.10 11.92 -13.92
CA TYR A 65 3.27 12.50 -12.56
C TYR A 65 2.00 13.21 -12.07
N GLY A 66 1.28 13.89 -12.97
CA GLY A 66 0.00 14.53 -12.64
C GLY A 66 -1.03 13.53 -12.12
N PHE A 67 -1.18 12.39 -12.82
CA PHE A 67 -2.08 11.33 -12.34
C PHE A 67 -1.62 10.80 -10.98
N LEU A 68 -0.32 10.52 -10.79
CA LEU A 68 0.20 10.00 -9.53
C LEU A 68 -0.16 10.90 -8.35
N PHE A 69 0.13 12.20 -8.45
CA PHE A 69 -0.07 13.12 -7.34
C PHE A 69 -1.54 13.44 -7.10
N THR A 70 -2.35 13.60 -8.15
CA THR A 70 -3.80 13.70 -8.00
C THR A 70 -4.36 12.44 -7.35
N PHE A 71 -3.90 11.27 -7.76
CA PHE A 71 -4.31 10.00 -7.21
C PHE A 71 -3.95 9.88 -5.73
N THR A 72 -2.70 10.17 -5.34
CA THR A 72 -2.26 10.04 -3.94
C THR A 72 -2.95 11.04 -3.03
N PHE A 73 -3.25 12.24 -3.53
CA PHE A 73 -4.04 13.25 -2.84
C PHE A 73 -5.47 12.77 -2.54
N ILE A 74 -6.18 12.31 -3.57
CA ILE A 74 -7.54 11.77 -3.43
C ILE A 74 -7.52 10.53 -2.54
N SER A 75 -6.55 9.64 -2.74
CA SER A 75 -6.36 8.45 -1.92
C SER A 75 -6.18 8.79 -0.44
N GLY A 76 -5.43 9.85 -0.12
CA GLY A 76 -5.31 10.41 1.23
C GLY A 76 -6.66 10.84 1.81
N ILE A 77 -7.43 11.66 1.07
CA ILE A 77 -8.78 12.08 1.48
C ILE A 77 -9.66 10.86 1.76
N THR A 78 -9.63 9.88 0.86
CA THR A 78 -10.45 8.67 1.01
C THR A 78 -9.94 7.74 2.11
N THR A 79 -8.69 7.83 2.55
CA THR A 79 -8.14 7.03 3.67
C THR A 79 -8.57 7.59 5.03
N PHE A 80 -8.91 8.89 5.10
CA PHE A 80 -9.31 9.55 6.34
C PHE A 80 -10.41 8.81 7.14
N PRO A 81 -11.51 8.30 6.55
CA PRO A 81 -12.55 7.58 7.29
C PRO A 81 -12.03 6.32 7.99
N ILE A 82 -11.10 5.58 7.37
CA ILE A 82 -10.47 4.40 7.98
C ILE A 82 -9.67 4.83 9.21
N VAL A 83 -8.85 5.87 9.06
CA VAL A 83 -8.03 6.40 10.15
C VAL A 83 -8.93 6.92 11.27
N SER A 84 -9.92 7.75 10.94
CA SER A 84 -10.85 8.34 11.89
C SER A 84 -11.63 7.28 12.66
N TYR A 85 -12.06 6.20 12.02
CA TYR A 85 -12.73 5.09 12.69
C TYR A 85 -11.89 4.51 13.83
N TYR A 86 -10.63 4.15 13.55
CA TYR A 86 -9.75 3.57 14.57
C TYR A 86 -9.32 4.59 15.63
N VAL A 87 -9.15 5.87 15.27
CA VAL A 87 -8.89 6.94 16.25
C VAL A 87 -10.07 7.09 17.21
N SER A 88 -11.31 7.06 16.70
CA SER A 88 -12.51 7.17 17.53
C SER A 88 -12.76 5.93 18.39
N ALA A 89 -12.38 4.74 17.90
CA ALA A 89 -12.58 3.48 18.61
C ALA A 89 -11.57 3.26 19.75
N VAL A 90 -10.28 3.50 19.51
CA VAL A 90 -9.20 3.13 20.45
C VAL A 90 -8.19 4.25 20.74
N GLY A 91 -8.39 5.45 20.17
CA GLY A 91 -7.54 6.62 20.38
C GLY A 91 -6.44 6.82 19.33
N GLY A 92 -5.83 8.02 19.32
CA GLY A 92 -4.87 8.43 18.29
C GLY A 92 -3.55 7.64 18.25
N ASN A 93 -3.14 7.05 19.38
CA ASN A 93 -1.87 6.32 19.48
C ASN A 93 -1.82 5.10 18.56
N VAL A 94 -2.95 4.46 18.27
CA VAL A 94 -3.02 3.30 17.37
C VAL A 94 -2.50 3.63 15.98
N VAL A 95 -2.79 4.83 15.48
CA VAL A 95 -2.40 5.29 14.14
C VAL A 95 -0.90 5.53 14.07
N ILE A 96 -0.34 6.18 15.10
CA ILE A 96 1.09 6.46 15.19
C ILE A 96 1.87 5.14 15.27
N ASN A 97 1.41 4.21 16.11
CA ASN A 97 2.02 2.88 16.23
C ASN A 97 1.95 2.12 14.90
N ALA A 98 0.80 2.10 14.24
CA ALA A 98 0.63 1.42 12.96
C ALA A 98 1.51 2.02 11.85
N LEU A 99 1.60 3.36 11.78
CA LEU A 99 2.45 4.04 10.81
C LEU A 99 3.95 3.79 11.08
N GLY A 100 4.35 3.81 12.36
CA GLY A 100 5.71 3.49 12.79
C GLY A 100 6.09 2.05 12.42
N THR A 101 5.25 1.08 12.76
CA THR A 101 5.46 -0.33 12.40
C THR A 101 5.49 -0.52 10.88
N THR A 102 4.59 0.11 10.13
CA THR A 102 4.58 0.06 8.67
C THR A 102 5.89 0.55 8.09
N THR A 103 6.38 1.69 8.59
CA THR A 103 7.65 2.29 8.13
C THR A 103 8.82 1.36 8.39
N ILE A 104 8.89 0.75 9.58
CA ILE A 104 9.96 -0.19 9.95
C ILE A 104 9.91 -1.44 9.06
N VAL A 105 8.73 -2.04 8.88
CA VAL A 105 8.56 -3.24 8.03
C VAL A 105 8.91 -2.92 6.58
N PHE A 106 8.35 -1.84 6.03
CA PHE A 106 8.60 -1.42 4.65
C PHE A 106 10.09 -1.16 4.41
N ALA A 107 10.74 -0.38 5.28
CA ALA A 107 12.16 -0.09 5.18
C ALA A 107 13.03 -1.34 5.33
N GLY A 108 12.72 -2.21 6.29
CA GLY A 108 13.45 -3.47 6.50
C GLY A 108 13.39 -4.38 5.28
N VAL A 109 12.20 -4.57 4.72
CA VAL A 109 12.00 -5.38 3.51
C VAL A 109 12.67 -4.73 2.30
N ALA A 110 12.54 -3.42 2.11
CA ALA A 110 13.17 -2.68 1.02
C ALA A 110 14.72 -2.78 1.06
N ILE A 111 15.32 -2.64 2.23
CA ILE A 111 16.76 -2.81 2.43
C ILE A 111 17.17 -4.24 2.08
N TYR A 112 16.44 -5.24 2.58
CA TYR A 112 16.71 -6.64 2.25
C TYR A 112 16.62 -6.89 0.74
N ALA A 113 15.56 -6.42 0.08
CA ALA A 113 15.30 -6.56 -1.34
C ALA A 113 16.40 -5.95 -2.23
N THR A 114 16.97 -4.81 -1.80
CA THR A 114 18.04 -4.10 -2.52
C THR A 114 19.42 -4.67 -2.23
N LYS A 115 19.65 -5.32 -1.08
CA LYS A 115 20.94 -5.95 -0.74
C LYS A 115 21.07 -7.38 -1.24
N THR A 116 20.00 -8.16 -1.22
CA THR A 116 20.01 -9.58 -1.59
C THR A 116 20.39 -9.82 -3.06
N LYS A 117 21.16 -10.89 -3.33
CA LYS A 117 21.51 -11.33 -4.69
C LYS A 117 20.44 -12.23 -5.33
N ARG A 118 19.43 -12.64 -4.55
CA ARG A 118 18.34 -13.50 -5.05
C ARG A 118 17.39 -12.70 -5.94
N ASN A 119 16.96 -13.30 -7.03
CA ASN A 119 15.94 -12.75 -7.91
C ASN A 119 14.55 -13.27 -7.47
N PHE A 120 13.67 -12.36 -7.07
CA PHE A 120 12.32 -12.67 -6.60
C PHE A 120 11.26 -12.54 -7.70
N SER A 121 11.65 -12.57 -8.99
CA SER A 121 10.73 -12.48 -10.12
C SER A 121 9.63 -13.55 -10.11
N PHE A 122 9.92 -14.73 -9.55
CA PHE A 122 8.97 -15.84 -9.40
C PHE A 122 7.76 -15.48 -8.52
N LEU A 123 7.87 -14.48 -7.63
CA LEU A 123 6.78 -14.04 -6.76
C LEU A 123 5.65 -13.35 -7.54
N ARG A 124 5.90 -12.87 -8.77
CA ARG A 124 4.93 -12.07 -9.53
C ARG A 124 3.55 -12.73 -9.64
N GLY A 125 3.52 -14.00 -10.04
CA GLY A 125 2.27 -14.75 -10.21
C GLY A 125 1.57 -15.02 -8.89
N MET A 126 2.32 -15.42 -7.88
CA MET A 126 1.81 -15.70 -6.53
C MET A 126 1.23 -14.44 -5.88
N LEU A 127 1.93 -13.31 -5.93
CA LEU A 127 1.47 -12.05 -5.35
C LEU A 127 0.19 -11.56 -6.04
N LEU A 128 0.11 -11.67 -7.37
CA LEU A 128 -1.12 -11.33 -8.11
C LEU A 128 -2.29 -12.22 -7.68
N ALA A 129 -2.08 -13.53 -7.56
CA ALA A 129 -3.11 -14.46 -7.09
C ALA A 129 -3.56 -14.14 -5.66
N SER A 130 -2.62 -13.88 -4.74
CA SER A 130 -2.94 -13.50 -3.37
C SER A 130 -3.69 -12.17 -3.28
N LEU A 131 -3.35 -11.18 -4.13
CA LEU A 131 -4.07 -9.91 -4.18
C LEU A 131 -5.51 -10.08 -4.70
N ILE A 132 -5.71 -10.94 -5.71
CA ILE A 132 -7.06 -11.31 -6.17
C ILE A 132 -7.84 -12.01 -5.06
N ALA A 133 -7.20 -12.89 -4.29
CA ALA A 133 -7.82 -13.54 -3.14
C ALA A 133 -8.24 -12.53 -2.06
N LEU A 134 -7.36 -11.58 -1.72
CA LEU A 134 -7.69 -10.50 -0.78
C LEU A 134 -8.88 -9.68 -1.26
N ILE A 135 -8.94 -9.30 -2.54
CA ILE A 135 -10.07 -8.57 -3.10
C ILE A 135 -11.36 -9.39 -3.02
N THR A 136 -11.30 -10.68 -3.37
CA THR A 136 -12.46 -11.56 -3.35
C THR A 136 -13.02 -11.69 -1.93
N ILE A 137 -12.14 -11.87 -0.94
CA ILE A 137 -12.51 -11.91 0.48
C ILE A 137 -13.03 -10.55 0.95
N GLY A 138 -12.40 -9.45 0.52
CA GLY A 138 -12.86 -8.09 0.83
C GLY A 138 -14.26 -7.81 0.28
N ILE A 139 -14.57 -8.26 -0.93
CA ILE A 139 -15.91 -8.18 -1.52
C ILE A 139 -16.90 -9.05 -0.74
N PHE A 140 -16.51 -10.29 -0.41
CA PHE A 140 -17.33 -11.17 0.42
C PHE A 140 -17.68 -10.52 1.77
N ASN A 141 -16.71 -9.87 2.41
CA ASN A 141 -16.87 -9.17 3.68
C ASN A 141 -17.88 -8.00 3.63
N ILE A 142 -18.19 -7.44 2.45
CA ILE A 142 -19.23 -6.41 2.30
C ILE A 142 -20.62 -7.01 2.52
N PHE A 143 -20.87 -8.23 2.03
CA PHE A 143 -22.18 -8.89 2.12
C PHE A 143 -22.30 -9.79 3.35
N TRP A 144 -21.19 -10.42 3.76
CA TRP A 144 -21.08 -11.29 4.92
C TRP A 144 -19.94 -10.81 5.82
N PRO A 145 -20.20 -9.84 6.72
CA PRO A 145 -19.16 -9.27 7.58
C PRO A 145 -18.45 -10.34 8.40
N LEU A 146 -17.13 -10.36 8.29
CA LEU A 146 -16.26 -11.22 9.09
C LEU A 146 -16.26 -10.75 10.53
N GLY A 147 -16.32 -11.71 11.47
CA GLY A 147 -16.06 -11.42 12.87
C GLY A 147 -14.62 -10.95 13.10
N SER A 148 -14.36 -10.37 14.28
CA SER A 148 -13.06 -9.82 14.68
C SER A 148 -11.87 -10.76 14.39
N ASN A 149 -12.00 -12.07 14.68
CA ASN A 149 -10.94 -13.05 14.41
C ASN A 149 -10.69 -13.27 12.91
N GLY A 150 -11.75 -13.29 12.09
CA GLY A 150 -11.62 -13.41 10.64
C GLY A 150 -10.98 -12.16 10.04
N MET A 151 -11.35 -10.98 10.55
CA MET A 151 -10.78 -9.70 10.14
C MET A 151 -9.31 -9.56 10.54
N LEU A 152 -8.91 -10.08 11.71
CA LEU A 152 -7.50 -10.18 12.11
C LEU A 152 -6.70 -11.08 11.17
N ALA A 153 -7.20 -12.29 10.86
CA ALA A 153 -6.54 -13.21 9.94
C ALA A 153 -6.38 -12.58 8.55
N TYR A 154 -7.43 -11.92 8.04
CA TYR A 154 -7.41 -11.18 6.79
C TYR A 154 -6.31 -10.11 6.77
N SER A 155 -6.19 -9.33 7.84
CA SER A 155 -5.14 -8.31 7.94
C SER A 155 -3.73 -8.88 8.04
N PHE A 156 -3.50 -9.97 8.77
CA PHE A 156 -2.18 -10.62 8.79
C PHE A 156 -1.78 -11.13 7.40
N ILE A 157 -2.72 -11.71 6.65
CA ILE A 157 -2.48 -12.09 5.26
C ILE A 157 -2.17 -10.85 4.41
N GLY A 158 -2.91 -9.75 4.60
CA GLY A 158 -2.63 -8.45 3.99
C GLY A 158 -1.19 -8.00 4.23
N VAL A 159 -0.73 -8.01 5.49
CA VAL A 159 0.65 -7.65 5.86
C VAL A 159 1.67 -8.49 5.10
N LEU A 160 1.48 -9.81 5.01
CA LEU A 160 2.38 -10.70 4.28
C LEU A 160 2.37 -10.41 2.77
N VAL A 161 1.21 -10.18 2.18
CA VAL A 161 1.07 -9.92 0.74
C VAL A 161 1.70 -8.59 0.36
N PHE A 162 1.42 -7.51 1.08
CA PHE A 162 1.98 -6.19 0.77
C PHE A 162 3.47 -6.12 1.10
N SER A 163 3.94 -6.77 2.17
CA SER A 163 5.39 -6.93 2.40
C SER A 163 6.04 -7.73 1.27
N GLY A 164 5.37 -8.76 0.75
CA GLY A 164 5.81 -9.52 -0.42
C GLY A 164 5.89 -8.67 -1.69
N TYR A 165 4.96 -7.74 -1.91
CA TYR A 165 5.03 -6.78 -3.01
C TYR A 165 6.16 -5.77 -2.83
N VAL A 166 6.40 -5.24 -1.62
CA VAL A 166 7.57 -4.39 -1.34
C VAL A 166 8.86 -5.14 -1.70
N LEU A 167 8.99 -6.40 -1.27
CA LEU A 167 10.12 -7.25 -1.61
C LEU A 167 10.27 -7.39 -3.13
N TYR A 168 9.19 -7.68 -3.83
CA TYR A 168 9.17 -7.87 -5.28
C TYR A 168 9.53 -6.59 -6.04
N ASP A 169 8.92 -5.46 -5.71
CA ASP A 169 9.10 -4.21 -6.45
C ASP A 169 10.50 -3.64 -6.28
N PHE A 170 11.04 -3.62 -5.05
CA PHE A 170 12.45 -3.22 -4.83
C PHE A 170 13.45 -4.18 -5.48
N ASN A 171 13.19 -5.49 -5.41
CA ASN A 171 14.07 -6.47 -6.03
C ASN A 171 14.04 -6.35 -7.56
N ARG A 172 12.87 -6.08 -8.15
CA ARG A 172 12.69 -5.85 -9.58
C ARG A 172 13.43 -4.60 -10.02
N MET A 173 13.27 -3.47 -9.33
CA MET A 173 14.00 -2.23 -9.65
C MET A 173 15.51 -2.45 -9.61
N LYS A 174 16.01 -3.21 -8.63
CA LYS A 174 17.42 -3.56 -8.54
C LYS A 174 17.91 -4.40 -9.73
N HIS A 175 17.19 -5.46 -10.11
CA HIS A 175 17.67 -6.44 -11.09
C HIS A 175 17.43 -6.01 -12.55
N TYR A 176 16.34 -5.30 -12.81
CA TYR A 176 15.91 -4.94 -14.16
C TYR A 176 16.02 -3.43 -14.45
N GLY A 177 16.41 -2.63 -13.45
CA GLY A 177 16.46 -1.17 -13.55
C GLY A 177 15.08 -0.54 -13.72
N VAL A 178 15.09 0.78 -13.90
CA VAL A 178 13.89 1.61 -14.08
C VAL A 178 14.20 2.65 -15.13
N THR A 179 13.27 2.87 -16.06
CA THR A 179 13.37 3.97 -17.05
C THR A 179 12.62 5.21 -16.57
N ALA A 180 12.96 6.39 -17.13
CA ALA A 180 12.39 7.67 -16.70
C ALA A 180 10.84 7.71 -16.76
N ASP A 181 10.24 7.09 -17.79
CA ASP A 181 8.79 7.00 -18.01
C ASP A 181 8.09 6.04 -17.03
N GLN A 182 8.84 5.13 -16.40
CA GLN A 182 8.32 4.19 -15.41
C GLN A 182 8.34 4.76 -13.99
N VAL A 183 9.05 5.86 -13.74
CA VAL A 183 9.23 6.43 -12.39
C VAL A 183 7.89 6.68 -11.69
N PRO A 184 6.88 7.34 -12.31
CA PRO A 184 5.60 7.59 -11.65
C PRO A 184 4.84 6.31 -11.32
N LEU A 185 4.89 5.33 -12.21
CA LEU A 185 4.21 4.05 -12.02
C LEU A 185 4.86 3.21 -10.91
N MET A 186 6.19 3.17 -10.86
CA MET A 186 6.90 2.47 -9.78
C MET A 186 6.64 3.15 -8.43
N ALA A 187 6.64 4.48 -8.39
CA ALA A 187 6.31 5.24 -7.19
C ALA A 187 4.86 4.98 -6.73
N LEU A 188 3.91 4.88 -7.66
CA LEU A 188 2.53 4.51 -7.37
C LEU A 188 2.43 3.11 -6.76
N ASN A 189 3.14 2.12 -7.31
CA ASN A 189 3.12 0.76 -6.78
C ASN A 189 3.66 0.72 -5.34
N LEU A 190 4.79 1.38 -5.07
CA LEU A 190 5.35 1.51 -3.72
C LEU A 190 4.39 2.23 -2.77
N TYR A 191 3.70 3.28 -3.25
CA TYR A 191 2.67 3.99 -2.49
C TYR A 191 1.52 3.07 -2.10
N LEU A 192 1.00 2.29 -3.05
CA LEU A 192 -0.10 1.36 -2.80
C LEU A 192 0.33 0.21 -1.89
N ASP A 193 1.57 -0.27 -1.98
CA ASP A 193 2.09 -1.26 -1.05
C ASP A 193 2.21 -0.71 0.36
N PHE A 194 2.76 0.49 0.51
CA PHE A 194 2.86 1.15 1.81
C PHE A 194 1.49 1.39 2.41
N LEU A 195 0.55 1.94 1.64
CA LEU A 195 -0.79 2.29 2.11
C LEU A 195 -1.59 1.06 2.54
N ASN A 196 -1.58 -0.01 1.73
CA ASN A 196 -2.32 -1.22 2.08
C ASN A 196 -1.65 -1.99 3.23
N LEU A 197 -0.31 -1.97 3.33
CA LEU A 197 0.40 -2.48 4.51
C LEU A 197 0.01 -1.70 5.76
N PHE A 198 -0.05 -0.36 5.68
CA PHE A 198 -0.52 0.51 6.76
C PHE A 198 -1.94 0.18 7.20
N ILE A 199 -2.90 0.09 6.28
CA ILE A 199 -4.29 -0.22 6.61
C ILE A 199 -4.42 -1.60 7.26
N SER A 200 -3.63 -2.58 6.80
CA SER A 200 -3.61 -3.92 7.38
C SER A 200 -3.09 -3.90 8.83
N ILE A 201 -1.96 -3.22 9.07
CA ILE A 201 -1.37 -3.09 10.42
C ILE A 201 -2.27 -2.27 11.34
N LEU A 202 -2.82 -1.15 10.85
CA LEU A 202 -3.75 -0.30 11.59
C LEU A 202 -4.95 -1.09 12.07
N ARG A 203 -5.51 -1.95 11.21
CA ARG A 203 -6.62 -2.82 11.58
C ARG A 203 -6.22 -3.88 12.59
N ILE A 204 -5.03 -4.48 12.48
CA ILE A 204 -4.54 -5.43 13.49
C ILE A 204 -4.48 -4.74 14.85
N PHE A 205 -3.83 -3.58 14.93
CA PHE A 205 -3.70 -2.86 16.19
C PHE A 205 -5.04 -2.36 16.72
N GLY A 206 -5.91 -1.84 15.85
CA GLY A 206 -7.26 -1.42 16.22
C GLY A 206 -8.08 -2.55 16.83
N ILE A 207 -8.13 -3.71 16.17
CA ILE A 207 -8.90 -4.85 16.67
C ILE A 207 -8.30 -5.45 17.95
N LEU A 208 -6.97 -5.48 18.08
CA LEU A 208 -6.33 -6.00 19.29
C LEU A 208 -6.57 -5.07 20.49
N SER A 209 -6.51 -3.74 20.27
CA SER A 209 -6.76 -2.76 21.33
C SER A 209 -8.23 -2.63 21.74
N GLU A 210 -9.19 -2.99 20.89
CA GLU A 210 -10.61 -3.05 21.27
C GLU A 210 -10.94 -4.22 22.21
N LYS A 211 -10.07 -5.24 22.30
CA LYS A 211 -10.32 -6.44 23.10
C LYS A 211 -9.76 -6.37 24.53
N ASP A 212 -8.92 -5.37 24.79
CA ASP A 212 -8.35 -5.08 26.11
C ASP A 212 -9.24 -4.10 26.89
#